data_AF-A0A960VCF0-F1
#
_entry.id   AF-A0A960VCF0-F1
#
_cell.length_a   1.000
_cell.length_b   1.000
_cell.length_c   1.000
_cell.angle_alpha   90.00
_cell.angle_beta   90.00
_cell.angle_gamma   90.00
#
_symmetry.space_group_name_H-M   'P 1'
#
loop_
_entity.id
_entity.type
_entity.pdbx_description
1 polymer ?
#
loop_
_entity_poly.entity_id
_entity_poly.type
_entity_poly.pdbx_seq_one_letter_code
_entity_poly.pdbx_strand_id
1 'polypeptide(L)'
;MSKEKPSYYYLIFSKIIYEYDYKLKDKIEIKIKRSLKYYKLRVYDQEKVDYIRKFKNELINEITNYKNSKFYKKSNDSKYSKLDDFNLKKMIEYFGKKYDKISEVDLGSMVYFAIYHCYLR
;
A
#
# COMPACT_ATOMS: atom_id res chain seq x y z
N MET A 1 -14.58 -0.99 -19.93
CA MET A 1 -13.24 -1.28 -19.39
C MET A 1 -13.29 -2.64 -18.73
N SER A 2 -12.59 -3.64 -19.26
CA SER A 2 -12.35 -4.89 -18.54
C SER A 2 -11.69 -4.53 -17.21
N LYS A 3 -12.37 -4.81 -16.09
CA LYS A 3 -11.72 -4.71 -14.77
C LYS A 3 -10.63 -5.76 -14.75
N GLU A 4 -9.39 -5.37 -15.02
CA GLU A 4 -8.25 -6.25 -14.85
C GLU A 4 -8.29 -6.84 -13.43
N LYS A 5 -8.06 -8.14 -13.36
CA LYS A 5 -8.09 -8.85 -12.10
C LYS A 5 -6.94 -8.34 -11.23
N PRO A 6 -7.20 -7.83 -10.02
CA PRO A 6 -6.14 -7.36 -9.15
C PRO A 6 -5.22 -8.52 -8.78
N SER A 7 -3.94 -8.23 -8.55
CA SER A 7 -3.02 -9.21 -7.99
C SER A 7 -3.43 -9.60 -6.57
N TYR A 8 -2.88 -10.72 -6.10
CA TYR A 8 -3.10 -11.19 -4.74
C TYR A 8 -2.64 -10.16 -3.69
N TYR A 9 -1.44 -9.61 -3.86
CA TYR A 9 -0.87 -8.67 -2.90
C TYR A 9 -1.59 -7.33 -2.92
N TYR A 10 -1.86 -6.77 -4.10
CA TYR A 10 -2.57 -5.48 -4.20
C TYR A 10 -3.98 -5.57 -3.62
N LEU A 11 -4.69 -6.67 -3.86
CA LEU A 11 -6.00 -6.86 -3.28
C LEU A 11 -5.96 -6.87 -1.76
N ILE A 12 -5.01 -7.57 -1.13
CA ILE A 12 -4.82 -7.54 0.33
C ILE A 12 -4.54 -6.10 0.78
N PHE A 13 -3.56 -5.44 0.16
CA PHE A 13 -3.16 -4.08 0.51
C PHE A 13 -4.34 -3.11 0.48
N SER A 14 -5.15 -3.16 -0.59
CA SER A 14 -6.32 -2.30 -0.77
C SER A 14 -7.40 -2.47 0.30
N LYS A 15 -7.39 -3.58 1.05
CA LYS A 15 -8.29 -3.79 2.20
C LYS A 15 -7.67 -3.34 3.50
N ILE A 16 -6.41 -3.71 3.73
CA ILE A 16 -5.74 -3.41 4.99
C ILE A 16 -5.29 -1.95 5.13
N ILE A 17 -5.25 -1.17 4.03
CA ILE A 17 -4.95 0.28 4.10
C ILE A 17 -5.92 1.01 5.05
N TYR A 18 -7.15 0.51 5.19
CA TYR A 18 -8.18 1.05 6.09
C TYR A 18 -8.14 0.44 7.51
N GLU A 19 -7.18 -0.44 7.78
CA GLU A 19 -6.96 -1.04 9.10
C GLU A 19 -6.17 -0.06 9.99
N TYR A 20 -6.89 0.93 10.55
CA TYR A 20 -6.33 1.93 11.48
C TYR A 20 -6.46 1.52 12.96
N ASP A 21 -7.36 0.59 13.28
CA ASP A 21 -7.62 0.08 14.64
C ASP A 21 -7.59 -1.47 14.64
N TYR A 22 -7.01 -2.07 15.67
CA TYR A 22 -6.97 -3.51 15.88
C TYR A 22 -8.37 -4.14 15.90
N LYS A 23 -9.38 -3.40 16.35
CA LYS A 23 -10.79 -3.84 16.37
C LYS A 23 -11.36 -4.10 14.97
N LEU A 24 -10.72 -3.57 13.92
CA LEU A 24 -11.14 -3.78 12.53
C LEU A 24 -10.51 -5.01 11.88
N LYS A 25 -9.53 -5.65 12.53
CA LYS A 25 -8.75 -6.76 11.95
C LYS A 25 -9.65 -7.87 11.42
N ASP A 26 -10.54 -8.41 12.25
CA ASP A 26 -11.43 -9.51 11.87
C ASP A 26 -12.36 -9.12 10.71
N LYS A 27 -12.90 -7.90 10.76
CA LYS A 27 -13.78 -7.37 9.69
C LYS A 27 -13.03 -7.24 8.36
N ILE A 28 -11.76 -6.83 8.40
CA ILE A 28 -10.90 -6.69 7.22
C ILE A 28 -10.49 -8.06 6.68
N GLU A 29 -10.17 -9.03 7.54
CA GLU A 29 -9.87 -10.40 7.12
C GLU A 29 -11.07 -11.06 6.42
N ILE A 30 -12.30 -10.85 6.92
CA ILE A 30 -13.52 -11.29 6.23
C ILE A 30 -13.62 -10.64 4.84
N LYS A 31 -13.33 -9.34 4.72
CA LYS A 31 -13.34 -8.63 3.43
C LYS A 31 -12.26 -9.16 2.47
N ILE A 32 -11.08 -9.49 2.97
CA ILE A 32 -10.00 -10.11 2.17
C ILE A 32 -10.46 -11.48 1.67
N LYS A 33 -10.92 -12.38 2.55
CA LYS A 33 -11.41 -13.72 2.20
C LYS A 33 -12.50 -13.66 1.12
N ARG A 34 -13.50 -12.77 1.30
CA ARG A 34 -14.57 -12.55 0.32
C ARG A 34 -14.04 -12.06 -1.04
N SER A 35 -13.10 -11.13 -1.02
CA SER A 35 -12.53 -10.54 -2.23
C SER A 35 -11.65 -11.55 -3.00
N LEU A 36 -10.82 -12.33 -2.29
CA LEU A 36 -10.01 -13.40 -2.89
C LEU A 36 -10.88 -14.44 -3.60
N LYS A 37 -11.97 -14.86 -2.96
CA LYS A 37 -12.96 -15.77 -3.56
C LYS A 37 -13.61 -15.16 -4.81
N TYR A 38 -14.06 -13.90 -4.72
CA TYR A 38 -14.72 -13.21 -5.83
C TYR A 38 -13.83 -13.13 -7.08
N TYR A 39 -12.57 -12.76 -6.91
CA TYR A 39 -11.63 -12.68 -8.02
C TYR A 39 -11.02 -14.04 -8.41
N LYS A 40 -11.39 -15.16 -7.78
CA LYS A 40 -10.78 -16.49 -7.99
C LYS A 40 -9.25 -16.44 -7.86
N LEU A 41 -8.77 -15.77 -6.82
CA LEU A 41 -7.35 -15.74 -6.46
C LEU A 41 -7.01 -16.93 -5.56
N ARG A 42 -5.72 -17.08 -5.20
CA ARG A 42 -5.28 -18.11 -4.25
C ARG A 42 -6.06 -18.02 -2.93
N VAL A 43 -6.09 -19.13 -2.21
CA VAL A 43 -6.71 -19.22 -0.88
C VAL A 43 -6.06 -18.22 0.08
N TYR A 44 -6.85 -17.76 1.04
CA TYR A 44 -6.38 -16.91 2.13
C TYR A 44 -5.14 -17.50 2.81
N ASP A 45 -4.14 -16.65 3.02
CA ASP A 45 -2.85 -16.99 3.60
C ASP A 45 -2.48 -15.91 4.63
N GLN A 46 -2.46 -16.30 5.91
CA GLN A 46 -2.22 -15.38 7.02
C GLN A 46 -0.83 -14.77 6.97
N GLU A 47 0.20 -15.55 6.63
CA GLU A 47 1.58 -15.08 6.57
C GLU A 47 1.74 -13.99 5.52
N LYS A 48 1.08 -14.14 4.36
CA LYS A 48 1.06 -13.09 3.33
C LYS A 48 0.31 -11.84 3.77
N VAL A 49 -0.80 -12.00 4.49
CA VAL A 49 -1.54 -10.85 5.02
C VAL A 49 -0.68 -10.10 6.03
N ASP A 50 -0.02 -10.80 6.94
CA ASP A 50 0.88 -10.19 7.95
C ASP A 50 2.11 -9.55 7.30
N TYR A 51 2.66 -10.14 6.25
CA TYR A 51 3.74 -9.56 5.47
C TYR A 51 3.33 -8.22 4.82
N ILE A 52 2.16 -8.17 4.17
CA ILE A 52 1.62 -6.94 3.56
C ILE A 52 1.21 -5.92 4.64
N ARG A 53 0.76 -6.37 5.81
CA ARG A 53 0.46 -5.51 6.96
C ARG A 53 1.72 -4.84 7.51
N LYS A 54 2.83 -5.57 7.62
CA LYS A 54 4.13 -5.01 7.99
C LYS A 54 4.57 -3.94 6.98
N PHE A 55 4.50 -4.26 5.68
CA PHE A 55 4.79 -3.30 4.61
C PHE A 55 3.93 -2.04 4.72
N LYS A 56 2.60 -2.20 4.84
CA LYS A 56 1.65 -1.09 4.98
C LYS A 56 2.00 -0.18 6.16
N ASN A 57 2.29 -0.75 7.33
CA ASN A 57 2.60 0.03 8.53
C ASN A 57 3.88 0.86 8.34
N GLU A 58 4.94 0.26 7.79
CA GLU A 58 6.20 0.97 7.52
C GLU A 58 6.02 2.08 6.47
N LEU A 59 5.32 1.78 5.38
CA LEU A 59 5.04 2.73 4.31
C LEU A 59 4.19 3.91 4.81
N ILE A 60 3.12 3.64 5.56
CA ILE A 60 2.28 4.70 6.13
C ILE A 60 3.11 5.57 7.07
N ASN A 61 3.92 4.98 7.95
CA ASN A 61 4.78 5.75 8.86
C ASN A 61 5.75 6.66 8.10
N GLU A 62 6.32 6.20 6.99
CA GLU A 62 7.19 7.01 6.13
C GLU A 62 6.43 8.18 5.50
N ILE A 63 5.19 7.95 5.03
CA ILE A 63 4.37 8.98 4.37
C ILE A 63 3.81 9.99 5.38
N THR A 64 3.35 9.56 6.56
CA THR A 64 2.78 10.47 7.56
C THR A 64 3.85 11.29 8.26
N ASN A 65 5.07 10.75 8.39
CA ASN A 65 6.24 11.47 8.89
C ASN A 65 7.06 12.12 7.76
N TYR A 66 6.39 12.59 6.69
CA TYR A 66 7.04 13.09 5.47
C TYR A 66 8.09 14.18 5.72
N LYS A 67 7.93 15.03 6.73
CA LYS A 67 8.92 16.10 7.05
C LYS A 67 10.31 15.54 7.37
N ASN A 68 10.38 14.31 7.87
CA ASN A 68 11.61 13.60 8.20
C ASN A 68 11.93 12.49 7.19
N SER A 69 11.10 12.30 6.16
CA SER A 69 11.26 11.25 5.18
C SER A 69 12.41 11.56 4.22
N LYS A 70 13.29 10.59 4.02
CA LYS A 70 14.37 10.65 3.02
C LYS A 70 13.89 10.58 1.57
N PHE A 71 12.59 10.41 1.37
CA PHE A 71 11.93 10.37 0.07
C PHE A 71 11.13 11.64 -0.21
N TYR A 72 10.81 12.42 0.81
CA TYR A 72 10.11 13.69 0.63
C TYR A 72 11.05 14.72 0.00
N LYS A 73 10.62 15.28 -1.13
CA LYS A 73 11.37 16.29 -1.89
C LYS A 73 10.71 17.67 -1.86
N LYS A 74 9.43 17.75 -1.48
CA LYS A 74 8.56 18.93 -1.57
C LYS A 74 8.63 19.59 -2.94
N SER A 75 7.57 19.49 -3.74
CA SER A 75 7.41 20.28 -4.96
C SER A 75 7.53 21.77 -4.61
N ASN A 76 8.60 22.43 -5.09
CA ASN A 76 8.90 23.83 -4.77
C ASN A 76 7.81 24.80 -5.26
N ASP A 77 6.91 24.36 -6.14
CA ASP A 77 5.98 25.23 -6.88
C ASP A 77 4.49 24.97 -6.60
N SER A 78 4.11 24.30 -5.50
CA SER A 78 2.67 24.12 -5.20
C SER A 78 2.24 24.45 -3.78
N LYS A 79 1.18 25.26 -3.71
CA LYS A 79 0.37 25.53 -2.51
C LYS A 79 -0.35 24.28 -1.97
N TYR A 80 -0.40 23.21 -2.77
CA TYR A 80 -1.13 21.97 -2.50
C TYR A 80 -0.19 20.77 -2.53
N SER A 81 -0.49 19.77 -1.71
CA SER A 81 0.15 18.46 -1.69
C SER A 81 -0.04 17.75 -3.05
N LYS A 82 1.01 17.10 -3.54
CA LYS A 82 1.03 16.32 -4.79
C LYS A 82 1.75 15.00 -4.59
N LEU A 83 1.47 14.03 -5.47
CA LEU A 83 2.19 12.75 -5.49
C LEU A 83 3.70 12.94 -5.64
N ASP A 84 4.09 13.91 -6.47
CA ASP A 84 5.48 14.24 -6.79
C ASP A 84 6.24 14.88 -5.62
N ASP A 85 5.56 15.16 -4.51
CA ASP A 85 6.23 15.55 -3.26
C ASP A 85 7.10 14.41 -2.70
N PHE A 86 6.89 13.18 -3.16
CA PHE A 86 7.71 12.02 -2.85
C PHE A 86 8.49 11.53 -4.07
N ASN A 87 9.74 11.11 -3.85
CA ASN A 87 10.51 10.38 -4.84
C ASN A 87 10.01 8.92 -4.95
N LEU A 88 8.97 8.72 -5.76
CA LEU A 88 8.32 7.43 -5.97
C LEU A 88 9.31 6.33 -6.37
N LYS A 89 10.19 6.63 -7.34
CA LYS A 89 11.21 5.67 -7.79
C LYS A 89 12.07 5.18 -6.63
N LYS A 90 12.60 6.11 -5.82
CA LYS A 90 13.44 5.77 -4.66
C LYS A 90 12.67 5.02 -3.58
N MET A 91 11.38 5.30 -3.39
CA MET A 91 10.52 4.55 -2.46
C MET A 91 10.30 3.12 -2.94
N ILE A 92 9.94 2.93 -4.21
CA ILE A 92 9.72 1.61 -4.81
C ILE A 92 11.00 0.78 -4.75
N GLU A 93 12.15 1.35 -5.12
CA GLU A 93 13.44 0.65 -5.00
C GLU A 93 13.78 0.27 -3.56
N TYR A 94 13.55 1.18 -2.60
CA TYR A 94 13.85 0.93 -1.18
C TYR A 94 12.95 -0.16 -0.59
N PHE A 95 11.64 -0.05 -0.78
CA PHE A 95 10.71 -1.05 -0.29
C PHE A 95 10.81 -2.36 -1.07
N GLY A 96 11.17 -2.35 -2.35
CA GLY A 96 11.37 -3.55 -3.16
C GLY A 96 12.55 -4.39 -2.68
N LYS A 97 13.62 -3.75 -2.20
CA LYS A 97 14.75 -4.45 -1.55
C LYS A 97 14.37 -5.15 -0.25
N LYS A 98 13.39 -4.61 0.48
CA LYS A 98 12.95 -5.14 1.79
C LYS A 98 11.77 -6.10 1.68
N TYR A 99 10.92 -5.89 0.68
CA TYR A 99 9.69 -6.64 0.43
C TYR A 99 9.74 -7.34 -0.94
N ASP A 100 10.74 -8.21 -1.08
CA ASP A 100 11.12 -8.98 -2.27
C ASP A 100 10.02 -9.90 -2.84
N LYS A 101 9.00 -10.26 -2.05
CA LYS A 101 7.87 -11.08 -2.50
C LYS A 101 6.84 -10.28 -3.30
N ILE A 102 6.87 -8.95 -3.25
CA ILE A 102 5.94 -8.07 -3.97
C ILE A 102 6.53 -7.73 -5.33
N SER A 103 5.75 -7.91 -6.41
CA SER A 103 6.21 -7.48 -7.74
C SER A 103 6.40 -5.97 -7.79
N GLU A 104 7.31 -5.48 -8.62
CA GLU A 104 7.54 -4.03 -8.76
C GLU A 104 6.27 -3.27 -9.17
N VAL A 105 5.45 -3.86 -10.04
CA VAL A 105 4.16 -3.32 -10.50
C VAL A 105 3.18 -3.18 -9.32
N ASP A 106 3.06 -4.23 -8.50
CA ASP A 106 2.22 -4.19 -7.31
C ASP A 106 2.72 -3.16 -6.31
N LEU A 107 4.03 -3.14 -6.08
CA LEU A 107 4.66 -2.24 -5.14
C LEU A 107 4.43 -0.78 -5.53
N GLY A 108 4.64 -0.44 -6.80
CA GLY A 108 4.35 0.90 -7.32
C GLY A 108 2.89 1.29 -7.14
N SER A 109 1.96 0.38 -7.44
CA SER A 109 0.52 0.61 -7.25
C SER A 109 0.16 0.83 -5.78
N MET A 110 0.76 0.08 -4.87
CA MET A 110 0.54 0.22 -3.43
C MET A 110 1.13 1.52 -2.86
N VAL A 111 2.35 1.89 -3.28
CA VAL A 111 3.00 3.14 -2.87
C VAL A 111 2.16 4.34 -3.30
N TYR A 112 1.74 4.35 -4.58
CA TYR A 112 0.85 5.38 -5.10
C TYR A 112 -0.44 5.48 -4.29
N PHE A 113 -1.08 4.34 -4.05
CA PHE A 113 -2.36 4.29 -3.33
C PHE A 113 -2.23 4.76 -1.88
N ALA A 114 -1.11 4.43 -1.21
CA ALA A 114 -0.84 4.89 0.14
C ALA A 114 -0.62 6.40 0.22
N ILE A 115 0.14 7.00 -0.71
CA ILE A 115 0.36 8.45 -0.74
C ILE A 115 -0.96 9.17 -0.96
N TYR A 116 -1.77 8.68 -1.91
CA TYR A 116 -3.12 9.19 -2.12
C TYR A 116 -3.96 9.14 -0.84
N HIS A 117 -3.91 8.02 -0.11
CA HIS A 117 -4.72 7.83 1.10
C HIS A 117 -4.23 8.56 2.35
N CYS A 118 -2.93 8.81 2.48
CA CYS A 118 -2.34 9.30 3.73
C CYS A 118 -1.77 10.72 3.64
N TYR A 119 -1.56 11.26 2.43
CA TYR A 119 -0.93 12.57 2.23
C TYR A 119 -1.78 13.55 1.42
N LEU A 120 -2.54 13.05 0.44
CA LEU A 120 -3.38 13.88 -0.43
C LEU A 120 -4.82 14.01 0.04
N ARG A 121 -5.25 13.10 0.90
CA ARG A 121 -6.59 13.03 1.48
C ARG A 121 -6.62 13.69 2.85
#